data_AF-A0A7L4XU54-F1
#
_entry.id   AF-A0A7L4XU54-F1
#
_cell.length_a   1.000
_cell.length_b   1.000
_cell.length_c   1.000
_cell.angle_alpha   90.00
_cell.angle_beta   90.00
_cell.angle_gamma   90.00
#
_symmetry.space_group_name_H-M   'P 1'
#
loop_
_entity.id
_entity.type
_entity.pdbx_description
1 polymer ?
#
loop_
_entity_poly.entity_id
_entity_poly.type
_entity_poly.pdbx_seq_one_letter_code
_entity_poly.pdbx_strand_id
1 'polypeptide(L)' 'MVNRYWCGECSFKTPWLGESEGLRRQIEHYARRHPGTAPGGHVETRKRRPGRGHGCLQLAAIALVLLAVVAGCERW' A
#
# COMPACT_ATOMS: atom_id res chain seq x y z
N MET A 1 2.16 -2.30 4.38
CA MET A 1 1.79 -0.87 4.52
C MET A 1 2.89 -0.04 3.87
N VAL A 2 2.67 1.24 3.56
CA VAL A 2 3.75 2.13 3.07
C VAL A 2 3.85 3.35 3.96
N ASN A 3 5.07 3.74 4.29
CA ASN A 3 5.41 4.81 5.20
C ASN A 3 6.14 5.93 4.45
N ARG A 4 5.98 7.17 4.90
CA ARG A 4 6.73 8.34 4.46
C ARG A 4 7.36 8.99 5.69
N TYR A 5 8.68 9.05 5.69
CA TYR A 5 9.47 9.59 6.79
C TYR A 5 9.84 11.03 6.49
N TRP A 6 9.61 11.91 7.45
CA TRP A 6 9.97 13.32 7.40
C TRP A 6 11.21 13.56 8.24
N CYS A 7 12.05 14.50 7.81
CA CYS A 7 13.10 15.05 8.66
C CYS A 7 12.50 16.10 9.60
N GLY A 8 12.94 16.12 10.86
CA GLY A 8 12.55 17.16 11.82
C GLY A 8 13.33 18.47 11.65
N GLU A 9 14.54 18.37 11.09
CA GLU A 9 15.48 19.49 10.96
C GLU A 9 15.35 20.24 9.62
N CYS A 10 14.80 19.58 8.59
CA CYS A 10 14.65 20.17 7.27
C CYS A 10 13.44 19.62 6.51
N SER A 11 13.11 20.19 5.35
CA SER A 11 11.95 19.79 4.54
C SER A 11 12.14 18.48 3.76
N PHE A 12 13.16 17.68 4.08
CA PHE A 12 13.37 16.39 3.44
C PHE A 12 12.28 15.39 3.83
N LYS A 13 11.79 14.64 2.85
CA LYS A 13 10.84 13.54 3.04
C LYS A 13 11.15 12.39 2.10
N THR A 14 11.00 11.16 2.59
CA THR A 14 11.14 9.97 1.74
C THR A 14 9.95 9.83 0.78
N PRO A 15 10.10 9.15 -0.36
CA PRO A 15 8.94 8.62 -1.06
C PRO A 15 8.18 7.62 -0.16
N TRP A 16 6.98 7.21 -0.59
CA TRP A 16 6.23 6.16 0.08
C TRP A 16 6.99 4.84 -0.08
N LEU A 17 7.55 4.33 1.02
CA LEU A 17 8.42 3.15 1.02
C LEU A 17 7.90 2.14 2.03
N GLY A 18 8.41 0.90 1.96
CA GLY A 18 8.28 -0.03 3.09
C GLY A 18 8.96 0.54 4.33
N GLU A 19 8.53 0.11 5.51
CA GLU A 19 9.04 0.60 6.80
C GLU A 19 10.57 0.52 6.88
N SER A 20 11.15 -0.65 6.63
CA SER A 20 12.60 -0.87 6.72
C SER A 20 13.40 0.02 5.76
N GLU A 21 12.95 0.16 4.51
CA GLU A 21 13.62 0.97 3.51
C GLU A 21 13.47 2.47 3.77
N GLY A 22 12.30 2.90 4.25
CA GLY A 22 12.06 4.29 4.64
C GLY A 22 12.89 4.70 5.85
N LEU A 23 12.97 3.85 6.88
CA LEU A 23 13.78 4.07 8.07
C LEU A 23 15.27 4.14 7.71
N ARG A 24 15.77 3.20 6.90
CA ARG A 24 17.15 3.19 6.42
C ARG A 24 17.52 4.51 5.75
N ARG A 25 16.68 5.00 4.83
CA ARG A 25 16.91 6.28 4.15
C ARG A 25 16.84 7.48 5.08
N GLN A 26 15.98 7.46 6.10
CA GLN A 26 15.92 8.53 7.11
C GLN A 26 17.21 8.59 7.92
N ILE A 27 17.72 7.44 8.39
CA ILE A 27 18.99 7.35 9.13
C ILE A 27 20.15 7.82 8.25
N GLU A 28 20.23 7.33 7.01
CA GLU A 28 21.29 7.72 6.07
C GLU A 28 21.25 9.22 5.73
N HIS A 29 20.06 9.80 5.68
CA HIS A 29 19.87 11.24 5.52
C HIS A 29 20.40 12.01 6.75
N TYR A 30 19.99 11.62 7.97
CA TYR A 30 20.48 12.25 9.20
C TYR A 30 22.00 12.15 9.34
N ALA A 31 22.59 10.98 9.09
CA ALA A 31 24.04 10.80 9.15
C ALA A 31 24.82 11.73 8.22
N ARG A 32 24.26 12.06 7.04
CA ARG A 32 24.91 12.92 6.04
C ARG A 32 24.62 14.40 6.18
N ARG A 33 23.40 14.75 6.58
CA ARG A 33 22.92 16.16 6.59
C ARG A 33 22.85 16.75 8.00
N HIS A 34 22.72 15.90 9.02
CA HIS A 34 22.55 16.28 10.42
C HIS A 34 23.45 15.41 11.32
N PRO A 35 24.78 15.44 11.12
CA PRO A 35 25.70 14.62 11.89
C PRO A 35 25.61 14.98 13.38
N GLY A 36 25.45 13.96 14.23
CA GLY A 36 25.31 14.13 15.68
C GLY A 36 23.89 14.43 16.16
N THR A 37 22.94 14.69 15.27
CA THR A 37 21.52 14.85 15.62
C THR A 37 20.81 13.50 15.54
N ALA A 38 20.08 13.13 16.60
CA ALA A 38 19.26 11.94 16.59
C ALA A 38 18.07 12.10 15.60
N PRO A 39 17.65 11.04 14.89
CA PRO A 39 16.46 11.09 14.05
C PRO A 39 15.23 11.39 14.91
N GLY A 40 14.57 12.53 14.65
CA GLY A 40 13.43 13.01 15.45
C GLY A 40 12.20 13.43 14.65
N GLY A 41 12.20 13.24 13.33
CA GLY A 41 11.09 13.66 12.47
C GLY A 41 9.83 12.81 12.55
N HIS A 42 8.80 13.19 11.78
CA HIS A 42 7.49 12.53 11.79
C HIS A 42 7.37 11.40 10.75
N VAL A 43 6.46 10.45 10.98
CA VAL A 43 6.17 9.34 10.06
C VAL A 43 4.69 9.31 9.69
N GLU A 44 4.41 9.40 8.39
CA GLU A 44 3.08 9.17 7.85
C GLU A 44 2.94 7.71 7.41
N THR A 45 1.85 7.05 7.85
CA THR A 45 1.56 5.66 7.49
C THR A 45 0.32 5.59 6.61
N ARG A 46 0.47 5.03 5.41
CA ARG A 46 -0.65 4.73 4.51
C ARG A 46 -0.89 3.23 4.47
N LYS A 47 -2.10 2.81 4.88
CA LYS A 47 -2.61 1.47 4.57
C LYS A 47 -2.77 1.37 3.05
N ARG A 48 -2.03 0.45 2.43
CA ARG A 48 -2.33 0.00 1.06
C ARG A 48 -3.74 -0.58 1.15
N ARG A 49 -4.74 0.05 0.53
CA ARG A 49 -6.07 -0.56 0.47
C ARG A 49 -5.88 -1.91 -0.23
N PRO A 50 -6.39 -3.03 0.34
CA PRO A 50 -6.50 -4.25 -0.44
C PRO A 50 -7.27 -3.85 -1.70
N GLY A 51 -6.73 -4.17 -2.88
CA GLY A 51 -7.39 -3.89 -4.14
C GLY A 51 -8.84 -4.34 -4.02
N ARG A 52 -9.78 -3.45 -4.36
CA ARG A 52 -11.21 -3.73 -4.38
C ARG A 52 -11.40 -5.07 -5.08
N GLY A 53 -11.78 -6.10 -4.33
CA GLY A 53 -11.74 -7.48 -4.79
C GLY A 53 -12.72 -7.70 -5.93
N HIS A 54 -12.25 -7.56 -7.17
CA HIS A 54 -12.99 -7.95 -8.37
C HIS A 54 -13.31 -9.46 -8.36
N GLY A 55 -12.61 -10.26 -7.56
CA GLY A 55 -12.82 -11.70 -7.47
C GLY A 55 -14.23 -12.10 -7.02
N CYS A 56 -14.84 -11.43 -6.04
CA CYS A 56 -16.19 -11.77 -5.60
C CYS A 56 -17.24 -11.43 -6.68
N LEU A 57 -17.07 -10.28 -7.35
CA LEU A 57 -17.96 -9.86 -8.42
C LEU A 57 -17.80 -10.74 -9.67
N GLN A 58 -16.56 -11.18 -9.97
CA GLN A 58 -16.26 -12.13 -11.04
C GLN A 58 -16.87 -13.51 -10.75
N LEU A 59 -16.76 -14.02 -9.52
CA LEU A 59 -17.37 -15.30 -9.12
C LEU A 59 -18.90 -15.24 -9.21
N ALA A 60 -19.52 -14.15 -8.76
CA ALA A 60 -20.97 -13.95 -8.87
C ALA A 60 -21.43 -13.92 -10.34
N ALA A 61 -20.68 -13.23 -11.22
CA ALA A 61 -20.98 -13.19 -12.65
C ALA A 61 -20.85 -14.57 -13.30
N ILE A 62 -19.81 -15.35 -12.98
CA ILE A 62 -19.63 -16.71 -13.50
C ILE A 62 -20.77 -17.62 -13.03
N ALA A 63 -21.15 -17.55 -11.75
CA ALA A 63 -22.26 -18.34 -11.22
C ALA A 63 -23.59 -18.01 -11.91
N LEU A 64 -23.87 -16.73 -12.18
CA LEU A 64 -25.05 -16.29 -12.91
C LEU A 64 -25.08 -16.83 -14.35
N VAL A 65 -23.95 -16.79 -15.06
CA VAL A 65 -23.85 -17.34 -16.42
C VAL A 65 -24.09 -18.85 -16.42
N LEU A 66 -23.50 -19.59 -15.48
CA LEU A 66 -23.69 -21.03 -15.36
C LEU A 66 -25.16 -21.38 -15.07
N LEU A 67 -25.82 -20.65 -14.17
CA LEU A 67 -27.24 -20.83 -13.88
C LEU A 67 -28.11 -20.55 -15.10
N ALA A 68 -27.80 -19.50 -15.88
CA ALA A 68 -28.53 -19.19 -17.11
C ALA A 68 -28.38 -20.28 -18.17
N VAL A 69 -27.19 -20.88 -18.30
CA VAL A 69 -26.95 -22.01 -19.22
C VAL A 69 -27.73 -23.25 -18.78
N VAL A 70 -27.70 -23.60 -17.49
CA VAL A 70 -28.44 -24.75 -16.96
C VAL A 70 -29.95 -24.56 -17.14
N ALA A 71 -30.49 -23.40 -16.73
CA ALA A 71 -31.91 -23.09 -16.89
C ALA A 71 -32.33 -22.98 -18.37
N GLY A 72 -31.40 -22.63 -19.27
CA GLY A 72 -31.59 -22.69 -20.70
C GLY A 72 -31.70 -24.13 -21.20
N CYS A 73 -30.80 -25.02 -20.78
CA CYS A 73 -30.82 -26.44 -21.16
C CYS A 73 -32.02 -27.21 -20.61
N GLU A 74 -32.56 -26.84 -19.45
CA GLU A 74 -33.76 -27.48 -18.88
C GLU A 74 -35.07 -27.05 -19.57
N ARG A 75 -35.01 -26.06 -20.46
CA ARG A 75 -36.17 -25.48 -21.15
C ARG A 75 -36.25 -25.85 -22.65
N TRP A 76 -35.35 -26.69 -23.13
CA TRP A 76 -35.35 -27.30 -24.47
C TRP A 76 -35.56 -28.81 -24.34
#